data_AF-A0A327RLC0-F1
#
_entry.id   AF-A0A327RLC0-F1
#
_cell.length_a   1.000
_cell.length_b   1.000
_cell.length_c   1.000
_cell.angle_alpha   90.00
_cell.angle_beta   90.00
_cell.angle_gamma   90.00
#
_symmetry.space_group_name_H-M   'P 1'
#
loop_
_entity.id
_entity.type
_entity.pdbx_description
1 polymer ?
#
loop_
_entity_poly.entity_id
_entity_poly.type
_entity_poly.pdbx_seq_one_letter_code
_entity_poly.pdbx_strand_id
1 'polypeptide(L)' 'MFTQKKNKKFNYQTRFSKDNDSATKLKESMNSSWNDARRTSSSNRKNYTLFLLLGVLALLAILMYYLETKIK' A
#
# COMPACT_ATOMS: atom_id res chain seq x y z
N MET A 1 -18.97 -58.51 -27.25
CA MET A 1 -17.95 -57.55 -26.76
C MET A 1 -18.64 -56.52 -25.89
N PHE A 2 -18.54 -56.65 -24.56
CA PHE A 2 -19.10 -55.65 -23.64
C PHE A 2 -18.13 -54.49 -23.49
N THR A 3 -18.49 -53.34 -24.02
CA THR A 3 -17.69 -52.12 -23.83
C THR A 3 -17.86 -51.63 -22.39
N GLN A 4 -16.73 -51.44 -21.70
CA GLN A 4 -16.71 -50.97 -20.31
C GLN A 4 -17.21 -49.52 -20.26
N LYS A 5 -18.46 -49.32 -19.84
CA LYS A 5 -19.03 -47.99 -19.61
C LYS A 5 -18.33 -47.35 -18.40
N LYS A 6 -17.66 -46.22 -18.60
CA LYS A 6 -17.00 -45.47 -17.50
C LYS A 6 -18.06 -45.03 -16.49
N ASN A 7 -17.96 -45.52 -15.26
CA ASN A 7 -18.84 -45.11 -14.16
C ASN A 7 -18.60 -43.64 -13.82
N LYS A 8 -19.68 -42.85 -13.71
CA LYS A 8 -19.60 -41.46 -13.24
C LYS A 8 -19.08 -41.48 -11.81
N LYS A 9 -17.93 -40.86 -11.57
CA LYS A 9 -17.38 -40.69 -10.22
C LYS A 9 -18.25 -39.68 -9.47
N PHE A 10 -18.60 -40.02 -8.24
CA PHE A 10 -19.33 -39.11 -7.36
C PHE A 10 -18.39 -37.99 -6.92
N ASN A 11 -18.70 -36.75 -7.32
CA ASN A 11 -17.97 -35.58 -6.86
C ASN A 11 -18.49 -35.18 -5.48
N TYR A 12 -17.83 -35.67 -4.43
CA TYR A 12 -18.19 -35.32 -3.06
C TYR A 12 -17.55 -33.99 -2.66
N GLN A 13 -18.38 -33.01 -2.35
CA GLN A 13 -17.96 -31.79 -1.67
C GLN A 13 -18.32 -31.91 -0.20
N THR A 14 -17.32 -31.74 0.68
CA THR A 14 -17.54 -31.83 2.12
C THR A 14 -18.45 -30.69 2.59
N ARG A 15 -19.27 -30.92 3.61
CA ARG A 15 -20.20 -29.90 4.13
C ARG A 15 -19.48 -28.65 4.64
N PHE A 16 -18.22 -28.77 5.04
CA PHE A 16 -17.38 -27.71 5.59
C PHE A 16 -16.44 -27.06 4.57
N SER A 17 -16.50 -27.47 3.29
CA SER A 17 -15.66 -26.88 2.25
C SER A 17 -15.97 -25.38 2.06
N LYS A 18 -17.24 -24.98 2.23
CA LYS A 18 -17.67 -23.58 2.16
C LYS A 18 -17.12 -22.72 3.30
N ASP A 19 -16.92 -23.30 4.48
CA ASP A 19 -16.47 -22.57 5.67
C ASP A 19 -14.96 -22.31 5.63
N ASN A 20 -14.19 -23.21 4.98
CA ASN A 20 -12.77 -22.96 4.72
C ASN A 20 -12.55 -21.83 3.71
N ASP A 21 -13.38 -21.75 2.67
CA ASP A 21 -13.32 -20.68 1.67
C ASP A 21 -13.73 -19.33 2.27
N SER A 22 -14.67 -19.29 3.21
CA SER A 22 -15.07 -18.06 3.88
C SER A 22 -14.04 -17.62 4.92
N ALA A 23 -13.46 -18.55 5.69
CA ALA A 23 -12.42 -18.27 6.68
C ALA A 23 -11.12 -17.75 6.04
N THR A 24 -10.73 -18.29 4.89
CA THR A 24 -9.55 -17.84 4.12
C THR A 24 -9.74 -16.42 3.58
N LYS A 25 -10.90 -16.14 2.96
CA LYS A 25 -11.26 -14.79 2.50
C LYS A 25 -11.30 -13.77 3.64
N LEU A 26 -11.82 -14.17 4.80
CA LEU A 26 -11.90 -13.28 5.96
C LEU A 26 -10.50 -12.96 6.51
N LYS A 27 -9.61 -13.95 6.61
CA LYS A 27 -8.20 -13.76 6.98
C LYS A 27 -7.47 -12.84 6.01
N GLU A 28 -7.70 -13.01 4.71
CA GLU A 28 -7.07 -12.18 3.68
C GLU A 28 -7.56 -10.71 3.74
N SER A 29 -8.86 -10.50 3.94
CA SER A 29 -9.43 -9.15 4.12
C SER A 29 -8.96 -8.45 5.41
N MET A 30 -8.76 -9.20 6.50
CA MET A 30 -8.21 -8.65 7.74
C MET A 30 -6.76 -8.22 7.56
N ASN A 31 -5.95 -9.03 6.88
CA ASN A 31 -4.55 -8.73 6.63
C ASN A 31 -4.35 -7.53 5.69
N SER A 32 -5.19 -7.35 4.67
CA SER A 32 -5.13 -6.19 3.78
C SER A 32 -5.50 -4.90 4.51
N SER A 33 -6.59 -4.91 5.28
CA SER A 33 -7.06 -3.73 6.04
C SER A 33 -6.01 -3.21 7.03
N TRP A 34 -5.27 -4.12 7.68
CA TRP A 34 -4.24 -3.78 8.65
C TRP A 34 -2.97 -3.18 8.01
N ASN A 35 -2.69 -3.56 6.76
CA ASN A 35 -1.56 -3.01 6.00
C ASN A 35 -1.89 -1.62 5.44
N ASP A 36 -3.12 -1.42 4.99
CA ASP A 36 -3.60 -0.13 4.46
C ASP A 36 -3.64 0.94 5.56
N ALA A 37 -4.14 0.61 6.76
CA ALA A 37 -4.18 1.54 7.89
C ALA A 37 -2.78 2.00 8.34
N ARG A 38 -1.74 1.17 8.18
CA ARG A 38 -0.36 1.53 8.57
C ARG A 38 0.35 2.40 7.52
N ARG A 39 0.01 2.24 6.24
CA ARG A 39 0.64 3.00 5.14
C ARG A 39 0.13 4.44 5.05
N THR A 40 -1.10 4.71 5.45
CA THR A 40 -1.72 6.05 5.37
C THR A 40 -1.18 7.04 6.40
N SER A 41 -0.69 6.57 7.55
CA SER A 41 -0.22 7.46 8.64
C SER A 41 1.17 8.06 8.41
N SER A 42 2.06 7.40 7.67
CA SER A 42 3.50 7.74 7.68
C SER A 42 4.03 8.42 6.41
N SER A 43 3.40 8.25 5.25
CA SER A 43 4.12 8.42 3.97
C SER A 43 4.29 9.86 3.46
N ASN A 44 3.36 10.79 3.70
CA ASN A 44 3.25 11.96 2.79
C ASN A 44 3.67 13.33 3.33
N ARG A 45 4.03 13.49 4.61
CA ARG A 45 4.26 14.84 5.18
C ARG A 45 5.71 15.21 5.51
N LYS A 46 6.64 14.25 5.57
CA LYS A 46 7.99 14.53 6.10
C LYS A 46 8.99 15.07 5.06
N ASN A 47 8.75 14.86 3.77
CA ASN A 47 9.75 15.24 2.75
C ASN A 47 9.64 16.70 2.31
N TYR A 48 8.45 17.30 2.37
CA TYR A 48 8.23 18.68 1.91
C TYR A 48 8.84 19.74 2.84
N THR A 49 8.97 19.45 4.14
CA THR A 49 9.50 20.41 5.12
C THR A 49 10.99 20.69 4.94
N LEU A 50 11.77 19.69 4.51
CA LEU A 50 13.21 19.84 4.31
C LEU A 50 13.54 20.66 3.06
N PHE A 51 12.82 20.41 1.96
CA PHE A 51 12.95 21.22 0.74
C PHE A 51 12.53 22.67 0.97
N LEU A 52 11.46 22.90 1.75
CA LEU A 52 11.02 24.24 2.11
C LEU A 52 12.08 24.97 2.95
N LEU A 53 12.70 24.28 3.91
CA LEU A 53 13.78 24.83 4.73
C LEU A 53 15.00 25.24 3.90
N LEU A 54 15.44 24.38 2.97
CA LEU A 54 16.54 24.71 2.04
C LEU A 54 16.17 25.88 1.11
N GLY A 55 14.93 25.93 0.63
CA GLY A 55 14.45 27.02 -0.22
C GLY A 55 14.50 28.38 0.47
N VAL A 56 14.05 28.44 1.73
CA VAL A 56 14.12 29.67 2.55
C VAL A 56 15.58 30.09 2.78
N LEU A 57 16.47 29.14 3.07
CA LEU A 57 17.88 29.44 3.31
C LEU A 57 18.57 30.02 2.06
N ALA A 58 18.33 29.42 0.88
CA ALA A 58 18.87 29.93 -0.37
C ALA A 58 18.34 31.34 -0.70
N LEU A 59 17.06 31.59 -0.44
CA LEU A 59 16.43 32.89 -0.66
C LEU A 59 17.04 33.98 0.24
N LEU A 60 17.29 33.68 1.52
CA LEU A 60 17.97 34.60 2.45
C LEU A 60 19.39 34.92 1.99
N ALA A 61 20.15 33.93 1.51
CA ALA A 61 21.50 34.14 1.01
C ALA A 61 21.51 35.07 -0.22
N ILE A 62 20.56 34.88 -1.15
CA ILE A 62 20.41 35.75 -2.33
C ILE A 62 20.03 37.17 -1.91
N LEU A 63 19.09 37.33 -0.98
CA LEU A 63 18.70 38.64 -0.47
C LEU A 63 19.89 39.35 0.16
N MET A 64 20.64 38.66 1.02
CA MET A 64 21.79 39.23 1.71
C MET A 64 22.87 39.67 0.72
N TYR A 65 23.14 38.84 -0.30
CA TYR A 65 24.07 39.18 -1.38
C TYR A 65 23.59 40.38 -2.20
N TYR A 66 22.29 40.45 -2.52
CA TYR A 66 21.73 41.58 -3.24
C TYR A 66 21.80 42.88 -2.42
N LEU A 67 21.49 42.82 -1.12
CA LEU A 67 21.64 43.96 -0.23
C LEU A 67 23.11 44.40 -0.17
N GLU A 68 24.06 43.50 0.05
CA GLU A 68 25.49 43.84 0.10
C GLU A 68 25.98 44.47 -1.22
N THR A 69 25.43 44.07 -2.36
CA THR A 69 25.83 44.60 -3.68
C THR A 69 25.12 45.87 -4.12
N LYS A 70 23.99 46.23 -3.49
CA LYS A 70 23.18 47.40 -3.86
C LYS A 70 23.16 48.51 -2.82
N ILE A 71 23.38 48.16 -1.56
CA ILE A 71 23.42 49.10 -0.42
C ILE A 71 24.86 49.46 -0.01
N LYS A 72 25.86 48.83 -0.64
CA LYS A 72 27.26 49.25 -0.59
C LYS A 72 27.65 49.95 -1.89
#